data_AF-A0A832GKM3-F1
#
_entry.id   AF-A0A832GKM3-F1
#
_cell.length_a   1.000
_cell.length_b   1.000
_cell.length_c   1.000
_cell.angle_alpha   90.00
_cell.angle_beta   90.00
_cell.angle_gamma   90.00
#
_symmetry.space_group_name_H-M   'P 1'
#
loop_
_entity.id
_entity.type
_entity.pdbx_description
1 polymer ?
#
loop_
_entity_poly.entity_id
_entity_poly.type
_entity_poly.pdbx_seq_one_letter_code
_entity_poly.pdbx_strand_id
1 'polypeptide(L)'
;MREYICTWSKALFCATALSFVATVSWSQSLTWLGTLGGGSSAAYGVSADGRVVVGEARNAEGRERAFRWTADGGLQDLGVPSSVSSRASAVSGDGRVVVGEAQDFGQIYAFRWSADNGAQNLNTVYADLLTNGS
;
A
#
# COMPACT_ATOMS: atom_id res chain seq x y z
N MET A 1 -57.65 13.60 54.38
CA MET A 1 -57.41 14.73 55.31
C MET A 1 -55.90 14.91 55.47
N ARG A 2 -55.39 16.09 55.04
CA ARG A 2 -54.13 16.78 55.43
C ARG A 2 -52.81 16.07 55.11
N GLU A 3 -52.14 16.37 53.99
CA GLU A 3 -51.17 17.48 53.75
C GLU A 3 -50.05 17.59 54.81
N TYR A 4 -48.79 17.38 54.42
CA TYR A 4 -47.64 18.22 54.84
C TYR A 4 -46.57 18.24 53.75
N ILE A 5 -46.54 19.37 53.05
CA ILE A 5 -45.47 19.86 52.18
C ILE A 5 -44.31 20.29 53.09
N CYS A 6 -43.07 19.91 52.77
CA CYS A 6 -41.88 20.60 53.28
C CYS A 6 -40.92 20.86 52.12
N THR A 7 -41.14 21.99 51.47
CA THR A 7 -40.19 22.68 50.59
C THR A 7 -39.13 23.41 51.44
N TRP A 8 -38.17 24.07 50.78
CA TRP A 8 -37.00 24.82 51.30
C TRP A 8 -35.76 23.95 51.57
N SER A 9 -34.52 24.25 51.14
CA SER A 9 -33.96 25.22 50.21
C SER A 9 -32.45 24.90 50.10
N LYS A 10 -31.94 24.77 48.87
CA LYS A 10 -30.57 25.11 48.39
C LYS A 10 -29.38 24.90 49.34
N ALA A 11 -28.52 23.92 49.03
CA ALA A 11 -27.10 24.11 48.70
C ALA A 11 -26.30 22.83 48.95
N LEU A 12 -25.90 22.13 47.89
CA LEU A 12 -24.55 21.58 47.82
C LEU A 12 -24.17 21.45 46.34
N PHE A 13 -23.43 22.44 45.84
CA PHE A 13 -22.61 22.30 44.65
C PHE A 13 -21.33 21.54 45.05
N CYS A 14 -21.02 20.41 44.40
CA CYS A 14 -19.65 20.09 43.98
C CYS A 14 -19.55 18.74 43.27
N ALA A 15 -18.78 18.77 42.17
CA ALA A 15 -18.00 17.65 41.60
C ALA A 15 -18.83 16.52 40.95
N THR A 16 -18.73 16.19 39.66
CA THR A 16 -17.77 16.53 38.60
C THR A 16 -18.45 16.25 37.27
N ALA A 17 -18.36 17.18 36.32
CA ALA A 17 -18.46 16.83 34.92
C ALA A 17 -17.24 15.95 34.59
N LEU A 18 -17.41 14.65 34.41
CA LEU A 18 -16.41 13.85 33.71
C LEU A 18 -16.83 13.83 32.23
N SER A 19 -16.46 14.90 31.54
CA SER A 19 -16.43 14.90 30.09
C SER A 19 -15.54 13.76 29.62
N PHE A 20 -16.15 12.72 29.04
CA PHE A 20 -15.41 11.69 28.31
C PHE A 20 -15.01 12.29 26.96
N VAL A 21 -13.99 13.15 26.97
CA VAL A 21 -13.26 13.42 25.74
C VAL A 21 -12.47 12.14 25.48
N ALA A 22 -13.05 11.24 24.69
CA ALA A 22 -12.29 10.14 24.12
C ALA A 22 -11.16 10.80 23.33
N THR A 23 -9.95 10.80 23.88
CA THR A 23 -8.79 11.20 23.14
C THR A 23 -8.67 10.19 22.00
N VAL A 24 -8.85 10.66 20.77
CA VAL A 24 -8.47 9.88 19.60
C VAL A 24 -6.96 9.75 19.68
N SER A 25 -6.51 8.68 20.31
CA SER A 25 -5.11 8.29 20.33
C SER A 25 -4.81 7.78 18.93
N TRP A 26 -4.05 8.56 18.19
CA TRP A 26 -3.45 8.12 16.93
C TRP A 26 -2.41 7.04 17.27
N SER A 27 -2.85 5.79 17.39
CA SER A 27 -1.92 4.66 17.47
C SER A 27 -1.40 4.37 16.07
N GLN A 28 -0.09 4.53 15.89
CA GLN A 28 0.58 4.07 14.68
C GLN A 28 0.87 2.58 14.84
N SER A 29 0.43 1.77 13.87
CA SER A 29 0.76 0.35 13.80
C SER A 29 1.75 0.10 12.67
N LEU A 30 2.78 -0.67 12.95
CA LEU A 30 3.73 -1.11 11.94
C LEU A 30 3.26 -2.45 11.38
N THR A 31 2.87 -2.47 10.10
CA THR A 31 2.52 -3.71 9.40
C THR A 31 3.72 -4.23 8.62
N TRP A 32 4.16 -5.44 8.95
CA TRP A 32 5.14 -6.16 8.15
C TRP A 32 4.51 -6.64 6.84
N LEU A 33 5.11 -6.32 5.70
CA LEU A 33 4.56 -6.66 4.38
C LEU A 33 4.94 -8.08 3.93
N GLY A 34 6.06 -8.62 4.42
CA GLY A 34 6.58 -9.92 3.98
C GLY A 34 7.67 -9.83 2.92
N THR A 35 8.05 -10.99 2.40
CA THR A 35 8.96 -11.16 1.25
C THR A 35 8.36 -12.19 0.29
N LEU A 36 8.98 -12.37 -0.89
CA LEU A 36 8.60 -13.43 -1.85
C LEU A 36 9.31 -14.76 -1.57
N GLY A 37 9.55 -15.06 -0.29
CA GLY A 37 10.31 -16.23 0.16
C GLY A 37 11.83 -16.00 0.26
N GLY A 38 12.33 -14.82 -0.11
CA GLY A 38 13.70 -14.39 0.15
C GLY A 38 13.85 -13.60 1.45
N GLY A 39 15.01 -12.99 1.65
CA GLY A 39 15.38 -12.33 2.92
C GLY A 39 15.10 -10.83 3.02
N SER A 40 14.63 -10.17 1.97
CA SER A 40 14.48 -8.70 1.96
C SER A 40 13.35 -8.22 1.05
N SER A 41 12.83 -7.04 1.38
CA SER A 41 11.85 -6.29 0.60
C SER A 41 12.02 -4.79 0.86
N ALA A 42 11.74 -3.97 -0.15
CA ALA A 42 11.71 -2.52 -0.02
C ALA A 42 10.51 -1.95 -0.78
N ALA A 43 9.77 -1.05 -0.13
CA ALA A 43 8.66 -0.33 -0.72
C ALA A 43 9.13 1.00 -1.34
N TYR A 44 8.61 1.34 -2.52
CA TYR A 44 8.96 2.57 -3.25
C TYR A 44 7.75 3.44 -3.59
N GLY A 45 6.55 2.86 -3.66
CA GLY A 45 5.34 3.59 -3.98
C GLY A 45 4.14 3.11 -3.17
N VAL A 46 3.19 4.02 -2.94
CA VAL A 46 1.93 3.74 -2.26
C VAL A 46 0.78 4.44 -2.97
N SER A 47 -0.39 3.79 -3.05
CA SER A 47 -1.61 4.41 -3.58
C SER A 47 -2.08 5.56 -2.70
N ALA A 48 -2.91 6.45 -3.25
CA ALA A 48 -3.36 7.66 -2.54
C ALA A 48 -4.16 7.33 -1.26
N ASP A 49 -4.81 6.17 -1.23
CA ASP A 49 -5.58 5.68 -0.09
C ASP A 49 -4.77 4.77 0.85
N GLY A 50 -3.48 4.56 0.58
CA GLY A 50 -2.60 3.72 1.41
C GLY A 50 -2.82 2.22 1.28
N ARG A 51 -3.75 1.74 0.45
CA ARG A 51 -4.14 0.32 0.40
C ARG A 51 -3.24 -0.55 -0.45
N VAL A 52 -2.53 0.04 -1.40
CA VAL A 52 -1.64 -0.66 -2.31
C VAL A 52 -0.23 -0.13 -2.14
N VAL A 53 0.71 -1.03 -1.82
CA VAL A 53 2.14 -0.72 -1.73
C VAL A 53 2.87 -1.48 -2.81
N VAL A 54 3.83 -0.83 -3.47
CA VAL A 54 4.65 -1.45 -4.52
C VAL A 54 6.12 -1.25 -4.25
N GLY A 55 6.93 -2.15 -4.77
CA GLY A 55 8.38 -2.06 -4.64
C GLY A 55 9.07 -3.27 -5.22
N GLU A 56 10.14 -3.71 -4.56
CA GLU A 56 10.83 -4.95 -4.88
C GLU A 56 10.98 -5.86 -3.67
N ALA A 57 10.97 -7.16 -3.90
CA ALA A 57 11.26 -8.16 -2.90
C ALA A 57 12.15 -9.24 -3.48
N ARG A 58 13.05 -9.77 -2.65
CA ARG A 58 13.86 -10.93 -3.02
C ARG A 58 13.00 -12.18 -2.91
N ASN A 59 12.97 -12.99 -3.98
CA ASN A 59 12.31 -14.28 -3.97
C ASN A 59 13.21 -15.39 -3.39
N ALA A 60 12.69 -16.61 -3.26
CA ALA A 60 13.44 -17.76 -2.73
C ALA A 60 14.69 -18.12 -3.56
N GLU A 61 14.74 -17.74 -4.84
CA GLU A 61 15.89 -17.93 -5.74
C GLU A 61 16.93 -16.80 -5.63
N GLY A 62 16.70 -15.80 -4.77
CA GLY A 62 17.59 -14.66 -4.60
C GLY A 62 17.40 -13.54 -5.63
N ARG A 63 16.41 -13.65 -6.54
CA ARG A 63 16.12 -12.65 -7.57
C ARG A 63 15.28 -11.51 -7.01
N GLU A 64 15.55 -10.29 -7.44
CA GLU A 64 14.74 -9.11 -7.14
C GLU A 64 13.51 -9.08 -8.05
N ARG A 65 12.33 -9.00 -7.44
CA ARG A 65 11.06 -9.11 -8.13
C ARG A 65 10.17 -7.93 -7.75
N ALA A 66 9.60 -7.28 -8.76
CA ALA A 66 8.61 -6.24 -8.56
C ALA A 66 7.39 -6.85 -7.86
N PHE A 67 6.94 -6.21 -6.77
CA PHE A 67 5.76 -6.68 -6.04
C PHE A 67 4.66 -5.63 -5.99
N ARG A 68 3.44 -6.12 -5.76
CA ARG A 68 2.29 -5.37 -5.27
C ARG A 68 1.78 -6.03 -3.99
N TRP A 69 1.56 -5.21 -2.96
CA TRP A 69 1.05 -5.66 -1.68
C TRP A 69 -0.32 -5.03 -1.42
N THR A 70 -1.21 -5.83 -0.84
CA THR A 70 -2.49 -5.38 -0.27
C THR A 70 -2.74 -6.08 1.05
N ALA A 71 -3.53 -5.49 1.94
CA ALA A 71 -3.87 -6.12 3.22
C ALA A 71 -4.55 -7.49 3.03
N ASP A 72 -5.43 -7.62 2.04
CA ASP A 72 -6.21 -8.84 1.81
C ASP A 72 -5.43 -9.90 1.03
N GLY A 73 -4.58 -9.49 0.09
CA GLY A 73 -3.83 -10.38 -0.79
C GLY A 73 -2.40 -10.68 -0.35
N GLY A 74 -1.88 -9.96 0.65
CA GLY A 74 -0.47 -10.01 1.01
C GLY A 74 0.43 -9.52 -0.12
N LEU A 75 1.70 -9.96 -0.10
CA LEU A 75 2.73 -9.58 -1.06
C LEU A 75 2.67 -10.49 -2.30
N GLN A 76 2.50 -9.89 -3.47
CA GLN A 76 2.32 -10.57 -4.75
C GLN A 76 3.42 -10.16 -5.74
N ASP A 77 4.07 -11.14 -6.38
CA ASP A 77 4.96 -10.93 -7.52
C ASP A 77 4.16 -10.46 -8.74
N LEU A 78 4.62 -9.40 -9.42
CA LEU A 78 3.94 -8.86 -10.60
C LEU A 78 4.18 -9.67 -11.89
N GLY A 79 5.16 -10.58 -11.87
CA GLY A 79 5.42 -11.50 -12.98
C GLY A 79 5.90 -10.80 -14.25
N VAL A 80 6.89 -9.90 -14.14
CA VAL A 80 7.42 -9.19 -15.32
C VAL A 80 8.06 -10.17 -16.31
N PRO A 81 7.52 -10.32 -17.54
CA PRO A 81 7.95 -11.36 -18.48
C PRO A 81 9.42 -11.24 -18.86
N SER A 82 10.11 -12.37 -18.96
CA SER A 82 11.53 -12.46 -19.37
C SER A 82 12.49 -11.62 -18.53
N SER A 83 12.10 -11.18 -17.33
CA SER A 83 13.00 -10.42 -16.45
C SER A 83 13.85 -11.33 -15.57
N VAL A 84 15.14 -10.98 -15.41
CA VAL A 84 16.01 -11.56 -14.38
C VAL A 84 15.99 -10.75 -13.08
N SER A 85 15.67 -9.45 -13.17
CA SER A 85 15.39 -8.56 -12.06
C SER A 85 14.28 -7.57 -12.43
N SER A 86 13.44 -7.18 -11.48
CA SER A 86 12.42 -6.14 -11.67
C SER A 86 12.13 -5.37 -10.39
N ARG A 87 11.79 -4.09 -10.55
CA ARG A 87 11.37 -3.19 -9.48
C ARG A 87 10.15 -2.37 -9.91
N ALA A 88 9.12 -2.32 -9.05
CA ALA A 88 8.03 -1.39 -9.22
C ALA A 88 8.36 -0.04 -8.58
N SER A 89 8.29 1.04 -9.36
CA SER A 89 8.70 2.38 -8.93
C SER A 89 7.52 3.24 -8.50
N ALA A 90 6.33 3.02 -9.06
CA ALA A 90 5.14 3.80 -8.74
C ALA A 90 3.84 3.02 -8.96
N VAL A 91 2.79 3.45 -8.27
CA VAL A 91 1.43 2.93 -8.38
C VAL A 91 0.45 4.10 -8.56
N SER A 92 -0.60 3.90 -9.36
CA SER A 92 -1.66 4.88 -9.55
C SER A 92 -2.40 5.18 -8.24
N GLY A 93 -3.04 6.35 -8.15
CA GLY A 93 -3.78 6.76 -6.97
C GLY A 93 -4.89 5.79 -6.55
N ASP A 94 -5.50 5.09 -7.52
CA ASP A 94 -6.51 4.06 -7.30
C ASP A 94 -5.94 2.63 -7.15
N GLY A 95 -4.61 2.47 -7.17
CA GLY A 95 -3.95 1.19 -6.92
C GLY A 95 -4.03 0.17 -8.07
N ARG A 96 -4.57 0.55 -9.23
CA ARG A 96 -4.84 -0.37 -10.36
C ARG A 96 -3.69 -0.52 -11.35
N VAL A 97 -2.84 0.50 -11.47
CA VAL A 97 -1.74 0.53 -12.43
C VAL A 97 -0.44 0.64 -11.67
N VAL A 98 0.53 -0.20 -12.01
CA VAL A 98 1.88 -0.16 -11.47
C VAL A 98 2.85 0.02 -12.62
N VAL A 99 3.88 0.83 -12.43
CA VAL A 99 4.94 1.04 -13.42
C VAL A 99 6.30 0.84 -12.76
N GLY A 100 7.28 0.46 -13.55
CA GLY A 100 8.63 0.24 -13.06
C GLY A 100 9.57 -0.15 -14.18
N GLU A 101 10.72 -0.67 -13.78
CA GLU A 101 11.76 -1.15 -14.67
C GLU A 101 12.06 -2.62 -14.41
N ALA A 102 12.48 -3.29 -15.46
CA ALA A 102 12.95 -4.65 -15.41
C ALA A 102 14.18 -4.79 -16.28
N GLN A 103 14.99 -5.78 -15.94
CA GLN A 103 16.23 -6.08 -16.62
C GLN A 103 16.19 -7.52 -17.15
N ASP A 104 16.68 -7.71 -18.37
CA ASP A 104 16.99 -9.00 -18.96
C ASP A 104 18.36 -8.96 -19.62
N PHE A 105 19.32 -9.75 -19.12
CA PHE A 105 20.69 -9.88 -19.65
C PHE A 105 21.33 -8.59 -20.22
N GLY A 106 21.32 -7.51 -19.43
CA GLY A 106 21.94 -6.23 -19.79
C GLY A 106 21.03 -5.23 -20.51
N GLN A 107 19.82 -5.64 -20.89
CA GLN A 107 18.78 -4.76 -21.41
C GLN A 107 17.87 -4.32 -20.26
N ILE A 108 17.70 -3.01 -20.08
CA ILE A 108 16.74 -2.43 -19.15
C ILE A 108 15.54 -1.97 -19.97
N TYR A 109 14.33 -2.28 -19.50
CA TYR A 109 13.09 -1.85 -20.13
C TYR A 109 12.07 -1.42 -19.09
N ALA A 110 11.21 -0.48 -19.47
CA ALA A 110 10.08 -0.11 -18.66
C ALA A 110 8.97 -1.15 -18.79
N PHE A 111 8.25 -1.41 -17.70
CA PHE A 111 7.04 -2.21 -17.73
C PHE A 111 5.86 -1.43 -17.15
N ARG A 112 4.66 -1.81 -17.60
CA ARG A 112 3.39 -1.42 -16.98
C ARG A 112 2.64 -2.68 -16.59
N TRP A 113 2.13 -2.71 -15.36
CA TRP A 113 1.27 -3.75 -14.86
C TRP A 113 -0.13 -3.21 -14.58
N SER A 114 -1.14 -4.02 -14.87
CA SER A 114 -2.50 -3.85 -14.37
C SER A 114 -3.12 -5.20 -14.06
N ALA A 115 -4.06 -5.24 -13.10
CA ALA A 115 -4.71 -6.48 -12.70
C ALA A 115 -5.33 -7.26 -13.88
N ASP A 116 -5.86 -6.53 -14.88
CA ASP A 116 -6.53 -7.13 -16.03
C ASP A 116 -5.58 -7.75 -17.06
N ASN A 117 -4.34 -7.23 -17.17
CA ASN A 117 -3.42 -7.55 -18.27
C ASN A 117 -2.08 -8.15 -17.80
N GLY A 118 -1.84 -8.20 -16.49
CA GLY A 118 -0.53 -8.53 -15.93
C GLY A 118 0.53 -7.49 -16.29
N ALA A 119 1.80 -7.86 -16.11
CA ALA A 119 2.94 -7.01 -16.45
C ALA A 119 3.27 -7.11 -17.94
N GLN A 120 3.46 -5.96 -18.56
CA GLN A 120 3.74 -5.82 -19.98
C GLN A 120 5.02 -5.02 -20.20
N ASN A 121 5.93 -5.55 -21.02
CA ASN A 121 7.13 -4.82 -21.46
C ASN A 121 6.73 -3.72 -22.44
N LEU A 122 7.02 -2.47 -22.11
CA LEU A 122 6.63 -1.32 -22.92
C LEU A 122 7.42 -1.21 -24.22
N ASN A 123 8.65 -1.73 -24.28
CA ASN A 123 9.43 -1.79 -25.52
C ASN A 123 8.78 -2.73 -26.54
N THR A 124 7.98 -3.71 -26.08
CA THR A 124 7.25 -4.63 -26.97
C THR A 124 5.87 -4.08 -27.32
N VAL A 125 5.11 -3.63 -26.32
CA VAL A 125 3.73 -3.16 -26.52
C VAL A 125 3.67 -1.90 -27.37
N TYR A 126 4.65 -1.01 -27.22
CA TYR A 126 4.70 0.26 -27.96
C TYR A 126 5.84 0.31 -28.96
N ALA A 127 6.40 -0.86 -29.35
CA ALA A 127 7.43 -0.96 -30.38
C ALA A 127 7.01 -0.20 -31.65
N ASP A 128 5.75 -0.37 -32.06
CA ASP A 128 5.19 0.26 -33.26
C ASP A 128 5.05 1.79 -33.17
N LEU A 129 5.13 2.36 -31.96
CA LEU A 129 5.12 3.81 -31.72
C LEU A 129 6.52 4.41 -31.72
N LEU A 130 7.57 3.58 -31.62
CA LEU A 130 8.96 4.02 -31.63
C LEU A 130 9.48 3.95 -33.06
N THR A 131 9.60 5.09 -33.74
CA THR A 131 10.36 5.14 -35.01
C THR A 131 11.84 4.87 -34.74
N ASN A 132 12.51 4.18 -35.67
CA ASN A 132 13.95 3.86 -35.56
C ASN A 132 14.78 5.10 -35.15
N GLY A 133 15.52 4.98 -34.05
CA GLY A 133 16.41 6.02 -33.52
C GLY A 133 15.84 6.83 -32.33
N SER A 134 14.74 6.36 -31.73
CA SER A 134 14.26 6.81 -30.41
C SER A 134 15.06 6.18 -29.27
#